data_AF-A0A818ILW9-F1
#
_entry.id   AF-A0A818ILW9-F1
#
_cell.length_a   1.000
_cell.length_b   1.000
_cell.length_c   1.000
_cell.angle_alpha   90.00
_cell.angle_beta   90.00
_cell.angle_gamma   90.00
#
_symmetry.space_group_name_H-M   'P 1'
#
loop_
_entity.id
_entity.type
_entity.pdbx_description
1 polymer ?
#
loop_
_entity_poly.entity_id
_entity_poly.type
_entity_poly.pdbx_seq_one_letter_code
_entity_poly.pdbx_strand_id
1 'polypeptide(L)'
;MSFIYCTESTDGDVETVATQCAQKSTIDFDQITACTHSRLGNQLQHAYAVQTESLQPPHQYVPWITLNGEHTDDMQKQAEKDLIGLICKSYKVTEQCKKFVWKIHDRNDKVNFTLYYETLCPDCRHFMTTQLLKTYQTILDIINITIVPYGNAHETYDSTTHLYQFVCQHGPDECLGNLIHTCVLNFYPAIEQYMPFVNCTESTFGDVKTVASQCAEKTKIDFSKITACTNSTLGNQLQHAYAVQTENLQPPHKYVPWITVNGQHTEEMEHEAERNLIKLICKTYKGSNPPAECKKYI
;
A
#
# COMPACT_ATOMS: atom_id res chain seq x y z
N MET A 1 -14.64 -15.63 13.96
CA MET A 1 -13.80 -16.52 13.13
C MET A 1 -13.66 -15.84 11.78
N SER A 2 -12.45 -15.72 11.20
CA SER A 2 -12.32 -15.04 9.90
C SER A 2 -12.97 -15.88 8.80
N PHE A 3 -13.48 -15.22 7.77
CA PHE A 3 -14.10 -15.86 6.61
C PHE A 3 -13.17 -16.88 5.97
N ILE A 4 -11.94 -16.47 5.64
CA ILE A 4 -10.94 -17.33 5.01
C ILE A 4 -10.62 -18.55 5.89
N TYR A 5 -10.41 -18.36 7.20
CA TYR A 5 -10.17 -19.51 8.08
C TYR A 5 -11.36 -20.47 8.10
N CYS A 6 -12.59 -19.94 8.13
CA CYS A 6 -13.79 -20.77 8.09
C CYS A 6 -13.88 -21.56 6.79
N THR A 7 -13.63 -20.92 5.64
CA THR A 7 -13.73 -21.59 4.33
C THR A 7 -12.66 -22.66 4.14
N GLU A 8 -11.44 -22.42 4.61
CA GLU A 8 -10.33 -23.38 4.52
C GLU A 8 -10.44 -24.54 5.53
N SER A 9 -11.21 -24.36 6.60
CA SER A 9 -11.37 -25.39 7.67
C SER A 9 -12.69 -26.14 7.62
N THR A 10 -13.53 -25.87 6.61
CA THR A 10 -14.84 -26.51 6.46
C THR A 10 -14.86 -27.33 5.18
N ASP A 11 -15.01 -28.65 5.30
CA ASP A 11 -15.17 -29.54 4.16
C ASP A 11 -16.55 -29.34 3.50
N GLY A 12 -16.57 -29.27 2.18
CA GLY A 12 -17.80 -29.21 1.42
C GLY A 12 -17.63 -28.58 0.04
N ASP A 13 -18.76 -28.41 -0.63
CA ASP A 13 -18.82 -27.62 -1.85
C ASP A 13 -18.45 -26.15 -1.56
N VAL A 14 -17.64 -25.55 -2.44
CA VAL A 14 -17.02 -24.24 -2.23
C VAL A 14 -18.07 -23.14 -2.02
N GLU A 15 -19.13 -23.13 -2.81
CA GLU A 15 -20.19 -22.12 -2.73
C GLU A 15 -21.01 -22.29 -1.44
N THR A 16 -21.32 -23.55 -1.11
CA THR A 16 -22.03 -23.90 0.13
C THR A 16 -21.23 -23.49 1.37
N VAL A 17 -19.94 -23.83 1.40
CA VAL A 17 -19.03 -23.49 2.51
C VAL A 17 -18.85 -21.99 2.62
N ALA A 18 -18.62 -21.29 1.51
CA ALA A 18 -18.44 -19.85 1.49
C ALA A 18 -19.70 -19.11 1.98
N THR A 19 -20.89 -19.54 1.54
CA THR A 19 -22.16 -18.98 2.04
C THR A 19 -22.30 -19.14 3.56
N GLN A 20 -22.04 -20.34 4.08
CA GLN A 20 -22.10 -20.61 5.52
C GLN A 20 -21.07 -19.79 6.31
N CYS A 21 -19.87 -19.64 5.78
CA CYS A 21 -18.80 -18.91 6.42
C CYS A 21 -19.03 -17.41 6.41
N ALA A 22 -19.58 -16.85 5.33
CA ALA A 22 -19.96 -15.45 5.24
C ALA A 22 -20.98 -15.05 6.32
N GLN A 23 -21.99 -15.91 6.54
CA GLN A 23 -22.98 -15.74 7.62
C GLN A 23 -22.33 -15.70 9.01
N LYS A 24 -21.28 -16.51 9.22
CA LYS A 24 -20.53 -16.56 10.50
C LYS A 24 -19.58 -15.38 10.70
N SER A 25 -19.21 -14.66 9.64
CA SER A 25 -18.18 -13.62 9.66
C SER A 25 -18.68 -12.20 9.33
N THR A 26 -20.00 -11.96 9.34
CA THR A 26 -20.62 -10.65 9.00
C THR A 26 -20.18 -10.08 7.65
N ILE A 27 -19.85 -10.97 6.71
CA ILE A 27 -19.43 -10.60 5.36
C ILE A 27 -20.64 -10.69 4.43
N ASP A 28 -20.80 -9.69 3.57
CA ASP A 28 -21.78 -9.69 2.50
C ASP A 28 -21.32 -10.64 1.39
N PHE A 29 -21.89 -11.85 1.37
CA PHE A 29 -21.51 -12.86 0.38
C PHE A 29 -21.95 -12.49 -1.03
N ASP A 30 -23.05 -11.75 -1.19
CA ASP A 30 -23.55 -11.36 -2.50
C ASP A 30 -22.57 -10.40 -3.18
N GLN A 31 -21.92 -9.52 -2.42
CA GLN A 31 -20.83 -8.67 -2.95
C GLN A 31 -19.60 -9.49 -3.37
N ILE A 32 -19.24 -10.52 -2.60
CA ILE A 32 -18.11 -11.40 -2.96
C ILE A 32 -18.44 -12.16 -4.25
N THR A 33 -19.61 -12.77 -4.33
CA THR A 33 -20.06 -13.51 -5.52
C THR A 33 -20.21 -12.60 -6.74
N ALA A 34 -20.71 -11.37 -6.57
CA ALA A 34 -20.71 -10.39 -7.64
C ALA A 34 -19.28 -10.07 -8.12
N CYS A 35 -18.33 -9.95 -7.18
CA CYS A 35 -16.92 -9.73 -7.51
C CYS A 35 -16.35 -10.89 -8.33
N THR A 36 -16.59 -12.15 -7.97
CA THR A 36 -16.03 -13.34 -8.67
C THR A 36 -16.48 -13.47 -10.13
N HIS A 37 -17.59 -12.85 -10.50
CA HIS A 37 -18.09 -12.84 -11.88
C HIS A 37 -17.87 -11.50 -12.61
N SER A 38 -17.16 -10.56 -11.99
CA SER A 38 -16.94 -9.22 -12.53
C SER A 38 -15.56 -9.04 -13.14
N ARG A 39 -15.41 -7.95 -13.92
CA ARG A 39 -14.10 -7.47 -14.37
C ARG A 39 -13.17 -7.14 -13.20
N LEU A 40 -13.71 -6.58 -12.12
CA LEU A 40 -12.95 -6.27 -10.91
C LEU A 40 -12.34 -7.53 -10.29
N GLY A 41 -13.12 -8.60 -10.15
CA GLY A 41 -12.61 -9.88 -9.64
C GLY A 41 -11.48 -10.43 -10.50
N ASN A 42 -11.61 -10.36 -11.82
CA ASN A 42 -10.54 -10.76 -12.74
C ASN A 42 -9.29 -9.87 -12.63
N GLN A 43 -9.45 -8.56 -12.46
CA GLN A 43 -8.33 -7.62 -12.25
C GLN A 43 -7.61 -7.89 -10.93
N LEU A 44 -8.36 -8.15 -9.86
CA LEU A 44 -7.79 -8.52 -8.55
C LEU A 44 -7.03 -9.84 -8.64
N GLN A 45 -7.62 -10.85 -9.28
CA GLN A 45 -6.96 -12.13 -9.49
C GLN A 45 -5.67 -11.99 -10.33
N HIS A 46 -5.71 -11.16 -11.39
CA HIS A 46 -4.55 -10.84 -12.21
C HIS A 46 -3.47 -10.11 -11.41
N ALA A 47 -3.82 -9.15 -10.56
CA ALA A 47 -2.87 -8.43 -9.71
C ALA A 47 -2.15 -9.38 -8.75
N TYR A 48 -2.87 -10.31 -8.12
CA TYR A 48 -2.26 -11.35 -7.28
C TYR A 48 -1.43 -12.34 -8.09
N ALA A 49 -1.83 -12.67 -9.31
CA ALA A 49 -1.03 -13.50 -10.22
C ALA A 49 0.31 -12.83 -10.55
N VAL A 50 0.31 -11.55 -10.94
CA VAL A 50 1.52 -10.74 -11.20
C VAL A 50 2.42 -10.68 -9.96
N GLN A 51 1.83 -10.47 -8.78
CA GLN A 51 2.59 -10.48 -7.52
C GLN A 51 3.25 -11.85 -7.28
N THR A 52 2.52 -12.93 -7.53
CA THR A 52 3.01 -14.31 -7.38
C THR A 52 4.12 -14.64 -8.39
N GLU A 53 3.99 -14.18 -9.64
CA GLU A 53 5.01 -14.32 -10.69
C GLU A 53 6.28 -13.51 -10.41
N SER A 54 6.15 -12.40 -9.68
CA SER A 54 7.27 -11.53 -9.32
C SER A 54 8.18 -12.10 -8.22
N LEU A 55 7.77 -13.20 -7.58
CA LEU A 55 8.51 -13.81 -6.47
C LEU A 55 9.92 -14.24 -6.91
N GLN A 56 10.89 -13.99 -6.04
CA GLN A 56 12.28 -14.39 -6.23
C GLN A 56 12.76 -15.17 -5.00
N PRO A 57 13.13 -16.46 -5.13
CA PRO A 57 12.97 -17.28 -6.33
C PRO A 57 11.49 -17.53 -6.71
N PRO A 58 11.20 -17.86 -7.98
CA PRO A 58 9.85 -18.25 -8.40
C PRO A 58 9.35 -19.44 -7.59
N HIS A 59 8.06 -19.42 -7.21
CA HIS A 59 7.49 -20.50 -6.42
C HIS A 59 7.48 -21.82 -7.20
N GLN A 60 7.70 -22.93 -6.50
CA GLN A 60 7.70 -24.27 -7.11
C GLN A 60 6.54 -25.15 -6.61
N TYR A 61 5.93 -24.77 -5.49
CA TYR A 61 4.85 -25.47 -4.82
C TYR A 61 4.06 -24.50 -3.94
N VAL A 62 2.89 -24.93 -3.47
CA VAL A 62 2.09 -24.20 -2.49
C VAL A 62 1.90 -25.05 -1.23
N PRO A 63 1.87 -24.46 -0.03
CA PRO A 63 2.04 -23.01 0.24
C PRO A 63 3.48 -22.53 -0.01
N TRP A 64 3.64 -21.30 -0.51
CA TRP A 64 4.96 -20.68 -0.71
C TRP A 64 5.12 -19.49 0.24
N ILE A 65 5.96 -19.65 1.26
CA ILE A 65 6.06 -18.70 2.36
C ILE A 65 7.27 -17.81 2.12
N THR A 66 7.02 -16.50 2.02
CA THR A 66 8.06 -15.47 1.99
C THR A 66 8.06 -14.68 3.28
N LEU A 67 9.23 -14.29 3.78
CA LEU A 67 9.37 -13.37 4.90
C LEU A 67 10.18 -12.16 4.44
N ASN A 68 9.59 -10.96 4.52
CA ASN A 68 10.16 -9.73 3.95
C ASN A 68 10.51 -9.84 2.45
N GLY A 69 9.72 -10.59 1.68
CA GLY A 69 9.96 -10.80 0.25
C GLY A 69 11.07 -11.82 -0.07
N GLU A 70 11.72 -12.39 0.95
CA GLU A 70 12.74 -13.45 0.77
C GLU A 70 12.16 -14.84 1.04
N HIS A 71 12.70 -15.83 0.34
CA HIS A 71 12.35 -17.24 0.53
C HIS A 71 13.60 -18.13 0.52
N THR A 72 13.60 -19.11 1.42
CA THR A 72 14.53 -20.24 1.40
C THR A 72 13.79 -21.51 1.81
N ASP A 73 14.24 -22.69 1.33
CA ASP A 73 13.64 -23.97 1.74
C ASP A 73 13.72 -24.21 3.25
N ASP A 74 14.74 -23.68 3.93
CA ASP A 74 14.87 -23.77 5.38
C ASP A 74 13.84 -22.89 6.11
N MET A 75 13.63 -21.67 5.60
CA MET A 75 12.54 -20.81 6.08
C MET A 75 11.18 -21.45 5.84
N GLN A 76 10.93 -22.03 4.66
CA GLN A 76 9.69 -22.74 4.36
C GLN A 76 9.44 -23.86 5.39
N LYS A 77 10.43 -24.73 5.60
CA LYS A 77 10.32 -25.84 6.58
C LYS A 77 10.09 -25.34 8.01
N GLN A 78 10.77 -24.26 8.41
CA GLN A 78 10.56 -23.64 9.72
C GLN A 78 9.18 -23.04 9.84
N ALA A 79 8.69 -22.39 8.78
CA ALA A 79 7.38 -21.75 8.75
C ALA A 79 6.23 -22.76 8.84
N GLU A 80 6.30 -23.85 8.07
CA GLU A 80 5.31 -24.92 8.10
C GLU A 80 5.22 -25.60 9.47
N LYS A 81 6.35 -25.68 10.18
CA LYS A 81 6.41 -26.26 11.53
C LYS A 81 5.99 -25.29 12.63
N ASP A 82 6.48 -24.06 12.57
CA ASP A 82 6.30 -23.02 13.58
C ASP A 82 6.50 -21.62 12.95
N LEU A 83 5.51 -21.17 12.19
CA LEU A 83 5.51 -19.86 11.55
C LEU A 83 5.75 -18.72 12.56
N ILE A 84 5.17 -18.83 13.75
CA ILE A 84 5.33 -17.84 14.80
C ILE A 84 6.78 -17.82 15.28
N GLY A 85 7.38 -18.98 15.53
CA GLY A 85 8.78 -19.12 15.92
C GLY A 85 9.76 -18.59 14.86
N LEU A 86 9.50 -18.87 13.57
CA LEU A 86 10.30 -18.32 12.48
C LEU A 86 10.24 -16.78 12.46
N ILE A 87 9.03 -16.20 12.50
CA ILE A 87 8.84 -14.75 12.53
C ILE A 87 9.58 -14.16 13.74
N CYS A 88 9.38 -14.74 14.92
CA CYS A 88 10.03 -14.34 16.16
C CYS A 88 11.56 -14.32 16.08
N LYS A 89 12.14 -15.36 15.46
CA LYS A 89 13.58 -15.49 15.24
C LYS A 89 14.11 -14.43 14.26
N SER A 90 13.42 -14.23 13.14
CA SER A 90 13.88 -13.35 12.06
C SER A 90 13.93 -11.87 12.45
N TYR A 91 13.01 -11.40 13.30
CA TYR A 91 12.98 -10.01 13.75
C TYR A 91 13.75 -9.74 15.05
N LYS A 92 14.44 -10.76 15.61
CA LYS A 92 15.24 -10.66 16.85
C LYS A 92 14.51 -9.96 18.02
N VAL A 93 13.18 -10.10 18.08
CA VAL A 93 12.34 -9.44 19.09
C VAL A 93 12.39 -10.27 20.37
N THR A 94 13.04 -9.77 21.41
CA THR A 94 13.07 -10.39 22.73
C THR A 94 12.11 -9.69 23.70
N GLU A 95 11.38 -10.53 24.46
CA GLU A 95 10.32 -10.27 25.45
C GLU A 95 8.84 -10.21 24.98
N GLN A 96 8.51 -9.88 23.72
CA GLN A 96 7.12 -9.95 23.20
C GLN A 96 6.75 -11.24 22.43
N CYS A 97 7.72 -12.08 22.02
CA CYS A 97 7.46 -13.49 21.65
C CYS A 97 7.06 -14.38 22.84
N LYS A 98 7.12 -13.86 24.07
CA LYS A 98 6.83 -14.61 25.30
C LYS A 98 5.38 -14.51 25.82
N LYS A 99 4.52 -13.63 25.30
CA LYS A 99 3.15 -13.40 25.85
C LYS A 99 1.98 -13.35 24.84
N PHE A 100 2.24 -13.54 23.55
CA PHE A 100 1.24 -13.63 22.48
C PHE A 100 1.06 -15.09 22.02
N VAL A 101 0.58 -15.95 22.92
CA VAL A 101 -0.79 -16.43 22.72
C VAL A 101 -1.88 -15.45 23.22
N TRP A 102 -1.59 -14.45 24.07
CA TRP A 102 -2.66 -13.76 24.82
C TRP A 102 -2.74 -12.23 24.75
N LYS A 103 -2.30 -11.54 23.68
CA LYS A 103 -2.64 -10.10 23.60
C LYS A 103 -2.53 -9.40 22.25
N ILE A 104 -3.10 -9.95 21.16
CA ILE A 104 -3.28 -9.31 19.83
C ILE A 104 -3.78 -7.84 19.93
N HIS A 105 -2.89 -6.90 20.25
CA HIS A 105 -3.11 -5.48 20.46
C HIS A 105 -1.75 -4.76 20.51
N ASP A 106 -0.87 -5.03 19.54
CA ASP A 106 0.27 -4.13 19.29
C ASP A 106 0.89 -4.23 17.89
N ARG A 107 0.19 -4.90 16.95
CA ARG A 107 0.43 -4.72 15.49
C ARG A 107 -0.77 -4.10 14.77
N ASN A 108 -1.79 -3.70 15.53
CA ASN A 108 -3.01 -3.06 15.05
C ASN A 108 -3.26 -1.68 15.70
N ASP A 109 -2.28 -1.17 16.45
CA ASP A 109 -2.41 0.11 17.15
C ASP A 109 -1.84 1.27 16.33
N LYS A 110 -0.97 0.98 15.35
CA LYS A 110 -0.52 1.98 14.39
C LYS A 110 -1.71 2.50 13.59
N VAL A 111 -1.72 3.81 13.40
CA VAL A 111 -2.72 4.45 12.55
C VAL A 111 -2.38 4.17 11.09
N ASN A 112 -3.30 3.54 10.35
CA ASN A 112 -3.13 3.36 8.92
C ASN A 112 -3.49 4.67 8.22
N PHE A 113 -2.50 5.34 7.67
CA PHE A 113 -2.66 6.58 6.92
C PHE A 113 -2.39 6.31 5.44
N THR A 114 -3.31 6.70 4.58
CA THR A 114 -3.09 6.66 3.13
C THR A 114 -3.27 8.04 2.53
N LEU A 115 -2.29 8.49 1.74
CA LEU A 115 -2.35 9.70 0.93
C LEU A 115 -2.57 9.33 -0.53
N TYR A 116 -3.66 9.80 -1.11
CA TYR A 116 -3.93 9.79 -2.54
C TYR A 116 -3.53 11.14 -3.10
N TYR A 117 -2.68 11.12 -4.12
CA TYR A 117 -2.06 12.33 -4.65
C TYR A 117 -1.70 12.16 -6.12
N GLU A 118 -1.40 13.26 -6.78
CA GLU A 118 -0.77 13.29 -8.10
C GLU A 118 0.51 14.11 -8.02
N THR A 119 1.49 13.72 -8.83
CA THR A 119 2.71 14.51 -9.02
C THR A 119 2.38 15.83 -9.72
N LEU A 120 3.24 16.83 -9.58
CA LEU A 120 3.04 18.19 -10.12
C LEU A 120 1.88 19.00 -9.52
N CYS A 121 0.93 18.41 -8.78
CA CYS A 121 -0.08 19.16 -8.03
C CYS A 121 0.58 19.98 -6.90
N PRO A 122 0.42 21.32 -6.87
CA PRO A 122 1.06 22.17 -5.87
C PRO A 122 0.68 21.81 -4.42
N ASP A 123 -0.59 21.50 -4.16
CA ASP A 123 -1.08 21.18 -2.81
C ASP A 123 -0.61 19.79 -2.37
N CYS A 124 -0.56 18.82 -3.29
CA CYS A 124 0.03 17.50 -3.02
C CYS A 124 1.52 17.62 -2.65
N ARG A 125 2.28 18.41 -3.40
CA ARG A 125 3.69 18.70 -3.12
C ARG A 125 3.86 19.37 -1.77
N HIS A 126 3.03 20.34 -1.47
CA HIS A 126 3.05 21.03 -0.17
C HIS A 126 2.78 20.06 0.98
N PHE A 127 1.72 19.25 0.88
CA PHE A 127 1.39 18.26 1.89
C PHE A 127 2.51 17.22 2.08
N MET A 128 3.05 16.67 0.99
CA MET A 128 4.13 15.69 1.01
C MET A 128 5.37 16.23 1.75
N THR A 129 5.80 17.43 1.38
CA THR A 129 7.06 18.02 1.85
C THR A 129 6.96 18.65 3.24
N THR A 130 5.77 19.08 3.67
CA THR A 130 5.60 19.79 4.96
C THR A 130 4.88 18.99 6.04
N GLN A 131 3.87 18.19 5.68
CA GLN A 131 3.10 17.38 6.62
C GLN A 131 3.62 15.95 6.67
N LEU A 132 3.69 15.28 5.51
CA LEU A 132 4.01 13.84 5.48
C LEU A 132 5.47 13.56 5.83
N LEU A 133 6.42 14.29 5.24
CA LEU A 133 7.85 14.12 5.55
C LEU A 133 8.13 14.31 7.05
N LYS A 134 7.56 15.36 7.65
CA LYS A 134 7.71 15.64 9.07
C LYS A 134 7.12 14.52 9.93
N THR A 135 5.95 14.02 9.56
CA THR A 135 5.29 12.90 10.24
C THR A 135 6.14 11.63 10.15
N TYR A 136 6.62 11.29 8.95
CA TYR A 136 7.55 10.19 8.70
C TYR A 136 8.82 10.29 9.57
N GLN A 137 9.38 11.49 9.73
CA GLN A 137 10.59 11.68 10.54
C GLN A 137 10.34 11.64 12.05
N THR A 138 9.11 11.90 12.50
CA THR A 138 8.83 12.16 13.92
C THR A 138 8.13 11.00 14.63
N ILE A 139 7.16 10.34 13.98
CA ILE A 139 6.25 9.38 14.62
C ILE A 139 6.02 8.11 13.79
N LEU A 140 7.01 7.67 13.01
CA LEU A 140 6.93 6.46 12.17
C LEU A 140 6.63 5.17 12.97
N ASP A 141 6.94 5.18 14.26
CA ASP A 141 6.67 4.10 15.20
C ASP A 141 5.18 3.85 15.45
N ILE A 142 4.31 4.83 15.18
CA ILE A 142 2.86 4.72 15.43
C ILE A 142 1.97 4.90 14.19
N ILE A 143 2.56 4.99 12.99
CA ILE A 143 1.83 5.18 11.74
C ILE A 143 2.30 4.17 10.69
N ASN A 144 1.36 3.66 9.91
CA ASN A 144 1.63 2.98 8.65
C ASN A 144 1.27 3.95 7.53
N ILE A 145 2.25 4.36 6.72
CA ILE A 145 2.04 5.30 5.62
C ILE A 145 1.95 4.52 4.32
N THR A 146 0.87 4.75 3.59
CA THR A 146 0.70 4.35 2.20
C THR A 146 0.54 5.62 1.36
N ILE A 147 1.16 5.65 0.18
CA ILE A 147 1.00 6.74 -0.78
C ILE A 147 0.55 6.15 -2.12
N VAL A 148 -0.40 6.81 -2.78
CA VAL A 148 -1.06 6.33 -4.00
C VAL A 148 -0.94 7.42 -5.07
N PRO A 149 0.07 7.32 -5.96
CA PRO A 149 0.30 8.28 -7.05
C PRO A 149 -0.64 8.01 -8.24
N TYR A 150 -1.82 8.61 -8.19
CA TYR A 150 -2.82 8.55 -9.28
C TYR A 150 -3.65 9.84 -9.28
N GLY A 151 -4.22 10.17 -8.13
CA GLY A 151 -4.98 11.41 -7.90
C GLY A 151 -6.19 11.53 -8.80
N ASN A 152 -6.33 12.67 -9.47
CA ASN A 152 -7.45 12.98 -10.36
C ASN A 152 -7.21 12.47 -11.80
N ALA A 153 -6.24 11.59 -12.01
CA ALA A 153 -6.08 10.94 -13.30
C ALA A 153 -7.31 10.11 -13.68
N HIS A 154 -7.46 9.86 -14.97
CA HIS A 154 -8.46 8.94 -15.50
C HIS A 154 -7.78 7.91 -16.39
N GLU A 155 -8.33 6.70 -16.43
CA GLU A 155 -7.86 5.65 -17.32
C GLU A 155 -8.92 5.20 -18.33
N THR A 156 -8.45 4.80 -19.50
CA THR A 156 -9.25 4.09 -20.50
C THR A 156 -8.51 2.86 -20.98
N TYR A 157 -9.20 1.72 -21.06
CA TYR A 157 -8.62 0.48 -21.54
C TYR A 157 -8.63 0.42 -23.07
N ASP A 158 -7.46 0.24 -23.68
CA ASP A 158 -7.31 0.04 -25.12
C ASP A 158 -7.27 -1.46 -25.45
N SER A 159 -8.31 -1.95 -26.12
CA SER A 159 -8.44 -3.36 -26.50
C SER A 159 -7.46 -3.82 -27.59
N THR A 160 -6.82 -2.89 -28.30
CA THR A 160 -5.85 -3.22 -29.35
C THR A 160 -4.49 -3.49 -28.74
N THR A 161 -4.05 -2.61 -27.85
CA THR A 161 -2.74 -2.72 -27.18
C THR A 161 -2.81 -3.56 -25.91
N HIS A 162 -4.01 -3.81 -25.37
CA HIS A 162 -4.26 -4.43 -24.07
C HIS A 162 -3.64 -3.65 -22.90
N LEU A 163 -3.49 -2.34 -23.06
CA LEU A 163 -2.92 -1.42 -22.07
C LEU A 163 -3.94 -0.36 -21.67
N TYR A 164 -3.75 0.20 -20.48
CA TYR A 164 -4.48 1.38 -20.02
C TYR A 164 -3.81 2.65 -20.51
N GLN A 165 -4.58 3.59 -21.02
CA GLN A 165 -4.13 4.94 -21.32
C GLN A 165 -4.54 5.85 -20.17
N PHE A 166 -3.58 6.58 -19.62
CA PHE A 166 -3.80 7.49 -18.49
C PHE A 166 -3.84 8.94 -18.97
N VAL A 167 -4.82 9.69 -18.48
CA VAL A 167 -4.97 11.14 -18.71
C VAL A 167 -4.89 11.84 -17.37
N CYS A 168 -3.99 12.81 -17.26
CA CYS A 168 -3.62 13.50 -16.03
C CYS A 168 -3.93 15.00 -16.11
N GLN A 169 -4.23 15.63 -14.97
CA GLN A 169 -4.69 17.02 -14.94
C GLN A 169 -3.58 18.00 -15.36
N HIS A 170 -2.35 17.76 -14.93
CA HIS A 170 -1.18 18.56 -15.31
C HIS A 170 -0.44 17.98 -16.53
N GLY A 171 -1.13 17.17 -17.35
CA GLY A 171 -0.64 16.68 -18.64
C GLY A 171 0.25 15.43 -18.55
N PRO A 172 0.92 15.06 -19.65
CA PRO A 172 1.65 13.78 -19.75
C PRO A 172 2.84 13.68 -18.78
N ASP A 173 3.41 14.81 -18.36
CA ASP A 173 4.51 14.84 -17.40
C ASP A 173 4.08 14.41 -16.00
N GLU A 174 2.86 14.78 -15.56
CA GLU A 174 2.28 14.23 -14.32
C GLU A 174 2.03 12.73 -14.45
N CYS A 175 1.47 12.27 -15.57
CA CYS A 175 1.24 10.84 -15.79
C CYS A 175 2.56 10.05 -15.72
N LEU A 176 3.63 10.60 -16.30
CA LEU A 176 4.96 10.02 -16.18
C LEU A 176 5.48 10.06 -14.74
N GLY A 177 5.30 11.18 -14.03
CA GLY A 177 5.70 11.33 -12.63
C GLY A 177 4.99 10.32 -11.71
N ASN A 178 3.67 10.17 -11.88
CA ASN A 178 2.85 9.19 -11.18
C ASN A 178 3.38 7.78 -11.44
N LEU A 179 3.62 7.42 -12.71
CA LEU A 179 4.15 6.12 -13.09
C LEU A 179 5.57 5.85 -12.55
N ILE A 180 6.44 6.88 -12.50
CA ILE A 180 7.77 6.79 -11.88
C ILE A 180 7.63 6.47 -10.38
N HIS A 181 6.78 7.20 -9.66
CA HIS A 181 6.53 6.96 -8.24
C HIS A 181 5.95 5.56 -8.00
N THR A 182 5.03 5.11 -8.86
CA THR A 182 4.48 3.75 -8.85
C THR A 182 5.55 2.68 -9.00
N CYS A 183 6.42 2.80 -10.00
CA CYS A 183 7.51 1.85 -10.20
C CYS A 183 8.50 1.85 -9.03
N VAL A 184 8.78 3.02 -8.43
CA VAL A 184 9.64 3.11 -7.24
C VAL A 184 9.02 2.40 -6.06
N LEU A 185 7.73 2.62 -5.78
CA LEU A 185 7.01 1.95 -4.69
C LEU A 185 6.99 0.44 -4.84
N ASN A 186 6.90 -0.06 -6.08
CA ASN A 186 6.95 -1.49 -6.36
C ASN A 186 8.33 -2.12 -6.09
N PHE A 187 9.43 -1.51 -6.56
CA PHE A 187 10.77 -2.10 -6.41
C PHE A 187 11.45 -1.77 -5.09
N TYR A 188 11.01 -0.72 -4.41
CA TYR A 188 11.58 -0.23 -3.16
C TYR A 188 10.47 -0.07 -2.11
N PRO A 189 9.80 -1.16 -1.70
CA PRO A 189 8.57 -1.09 -0.89
C PRO A 189 8.80 -0.64 0.55
N ALA A 190 10.05 -0.64 1.05
CA ALA A 190 10.38 -0.10 2.36
C ALA A 190 10.35 1.44 2.32
N ILE A 191 9.64 2.05 3.28
CA ILE A 191 9.44 3.50 3.34
C ILE A 191 10.75 4.28 3.45
N GLU A 192 11.75 3.69 4.09
CA GLU A 192 13.09 4.27 4.20
C GLU A 192 13.81 4.35 2.84
N GLN A 193 13.39 3.54 1.87
CA GLN A 193 13.94 3.54 0.51
C GLN A 193 13.21 4.52 -0.40
N TYR A 194 11.87 4.50 -0.42
CA TYR A 194 11.11 5.33 -1.37
C TYR A 194 10.85 6.76 -0.88
N MET A 195 10.66 6.98 0.44
CA MET A 195 10.26 8.30 0.95
C MET A 195 11.30 9.40 0.68
N PRO A 196 12.62 9.15 0.81
CA PRO A 196 13.63 10.14 0.41
C PRO A 196 13.55 10.50 -1.08
N PHE A 197 13.25 9.54 -1.95
CA PHE A 197 13.12 9.76 -3.38
C PHE A 197 11.90 10.61 -3.70
N VAL A 198 10.74 10.20 -3.20
CA VAL A 198 9.46 10.91 -3.39
C VAL A 198 9.57 12.33 -2.86
N ASN A 199 10.16 12.54 -1.68
CA ASN A 199 10.35 13.89 -1.16
C ASN A 199 11.29 14.73 -2.04
N CYS A 200 12.36 14.13 -2.58
CA CYS A 200 13.28 14.83 -3.48
C CYS A 200 12.59 15.28 -4.77
N THR A 201 11.80 14.39 -5.40
CA THR A 201 11.07 14.70 -6.64
C THR A 201 9.97 15.73 -6.38
N GLU A 202 9.20 15.58 -5.30
CA GLU A 202 8.14 16.51 -4.92
C GLU A 202 8.66 17.88 -4.45
N SER A 203 9.92 17.99 -4.03
CA SER A 203 10.57 19.26 -3.65
C SER A 203 11.28 19.97 -4.80
N THR A 204 11.45 19.35 -5.97
CA THR A 204 12.32 19.87 -7.04
C THR A 204 11.52 20.20 -8.30
N PHE A 205 11.53 21.46 -8.72
CA PHE A 205 10.87 21.87 -9.98
C PHE A 205 11.80 21.64 -11.18
N GLY A 206 11.26 21.09 -12.26
CA GLY A 206 12.01 20.87 -13.50
C GLY A 206 11.37 19.79 -14.37
N ASP A 207 12.09 19.41 -15.43
CA ASP A 207 11.73 18.26 -16.26
C ASP A 207 11.65 16.98 -15.41
N VAL A 208 10.55 16.25 -15.52
CA VAL A 208 10.22 15.11 -14.65
C VAL A 208 11.29 14.03 -14.70
N LYS A 209 11.79 13.67 -15.89
CA LYS A 209 12.81 12.62 -16.04
C LYS A 209 14.15 13.06 -15.46
N THR A 210 14.54 14.30 -15.72
CA THR A 210 15.79 14.87 -15.21
C THR A 210 15.77 14.93 -13.68
N VAL A 211 14.69 15.43 -13.09
CA VAL A 211 14.52 15.49 -11.63
C VAL A 211 14.50 14.08 -11.03
N ALA A 212 13.73 13.16 -11.60
CA ALA A 212 13.67 11.78 -11.12
C ALA A 212 15.05 11.09 -11.18
N SER A 213 15.80 11.26 -12.26
CA SER A 213 17.14 10.68 -12.38
C SER A 213 18.11 11.23 -11.33
N GLN A 214 18.10 12.55 -11.09
CA GLN A 214 18.95 13.18 -10.08
C GLN A 214 18.57 12.76 -8.67
N CYS A 215 17.27 12.65 -8.39
CA CYS A 215 16.79 12.17 -7.10
C CYS A 215 17.12 10.70 -6.88
N ALA A 216 17.01 9.85 -7.91
CA ALA A 216 17.40 8.45 -7.85
C ALA A 216 18.89 8.29 -7.51
N GLU A 217 19.77 9.09 -8.12
CA GLU A 217 21.21 9.11 -7.78
C GLU A 217 21.43 9.49 -6.30
N LYS A 218 20.80 10.58 -5.84
CA LYS A 218 20.90 11.04 -4.44
C LYS A 218 20.43 10.00 -3.43
N THR A 219 19.40 9.22 -3.77
CA THR A 219 18.76 8.26 -2.87
C THR A 219 19.14 6.81 -3.14
N LYS A 220 20.11 6.57 -4.03
CA LYS A 220 20.63 5.24 -4.40
C LYS A 220 19.55 4.31 -4.97
N ILE A 221 18.57 4.86 -5.67
CA ILE A 221 17.61 4.11 -6.47
C ILE A 221 18.22 3.83 -7.84
N ASP A 222 18.06 2.60 -8.31
CA ASP A 222 18.48 2.19 -9.66
C ASP A 222 17.47 2.72 -10.68
N PHE A 223 17.72 3.91 -11.21
CA PHE A 223 16.82 4.58 -12.15
C PHE A 223 16.66 3.80 -13.46
N SER A 224 17.58 2.90 -13.80
CA SER A 224 17.45 2.04 -14.98
C SER A 224 16.29 1.05 -14.82
N LYS A 225 16.11 0.49 -13.62
CA LYS A 225 14.95 -0.37 -13.29
C LYS A 225 13.65 0.41 -13.32
N ILE A 226 13.66 1.64 -12.83
CA ILE A 226 12.48 2.50 -12.86
C ILE A 226 12.10 2.81 -14.32
N THR A 227 13.07 3.23 -15.14
CA THR A 227 12.87 3.50 -16.56
C THR A 227 12.40 2.26 -17.33
N ALA A 228 12.91 1.07 -17.01
CA ALA A 228 12.44 -0.18 -17.62
C ALA A 228 10.97 -0.44 -17.26
N CYS A 229 10.58 -0.21 -16.00
CA CYS A 229 9.20 -0.39 -15.55
C CYS A 229 8.23 0.61 -16.18
N THR A 230 8.60 1.90 -16.27
CA THR A 230 7.72 2.91 -16.89
C THR A 230 7.45 2.64 -18.37
N ASN A 231 8.31 1.87 -19.05
CA ASN A 231 8.14 1.47 -20.44
C ASN A 231 7.57 0.05 -20.61
N SER A 232 7.08 -0.58 -19.54
CA SER A 232 6.64 -1.98 -19.54
C SER A 232 5.15 -2.13 -19.25
N THR A 233 4.59 -3.28 -19.64
CA THR A 233 3.24 -3.70 -19.23
C THR A 233 3.09 -3.77 -17.71
N LEU A 234 4.16 -4.12 -16.98
CA LEU A 234 4.15 -4.11 -15.51
C LEU A 234 3.86 -2.72 -14.96
N GLY A 235 4.57 -1.68 -15.43
CA GLY A 235 4.31 -0.31 -15.01
C GLY A 235 2.87 0.12 -15.29
N ASN A 236 2.36 -0.22 -16.47
CA ASN A 236 0.97 0.05 -16.83
C ASN A 236 -0.05 -0.63 -15.89
N GLN A 237 0.17 -1.91 -15.55
CA GLN A 237 -0.67 -2.68 -14.64
C GLN A 237 -0.60 -2.16 -13.19
N LEU A 238 0.57 -1.75 -12.74
CA LEU A 238 0.75 -1.16 -11.41
C LEU A 238 0.00 0.18 -11.31
N GLN A 239 0.09 1.03 -12.34
CA GLN A 239 -0.62 2.30 -12.36
C GLN A 239 -2.14 2.10 -12.40
N HIS A 240 -2.61 1.09 -13.16
CA HIS A 240 -4.00 0.66 -13.15
C HIS A 240 -4.46 0.18 -11.77
N ALA A 241 -3.62 -0.55 -11.03
CA ALA A 241 -3.97 -0.96 -9.67
C ALA A 241 -4.20 0.25 -8.74
N TYR A 242 -3.40 1.32 -8.88
CA TYR A 242 -3.64 2.58 -8.15
C TYR A 242 -4.86 3.36 -8.65
N ALA A 243 -5.19 3.27 -9.94
CA ALA A 243 -6.46 3.78 -10.47
C ALA A 243 -7.65 3.13 -9.75
N VAL A 244 -7.71 1.80 -9.78
CA VAL A 244 -8.77 0.99 -9.14
C VAL A 244 -8.83 1.28 -7.64
N GLN A 245 -7.68 1.41 -6.96
CA GLN A 245 -7.67 1.75 -5.53
C GLN A 245 -8.28 3.14 -5.27
N THR A 246 -7.96 4.12 -6.12
CA THR A 246 -8.42 5.51 -5.97
C THR A 246 -9.90 5.68 -6.34
N GLU A 247 -10.35 4.99 -7.39
CA GLU A 247 -11.76 5.01 -7.86
C GLU A 247 -12.72 4.30 -6.90
N ASN A 248 -12.23 3.32 -6.14
CA ASN A 248 -13.02 2.59 -5.14
C ASN A 248 -13.11 3.31 -3.77
N LEU A 249 -12.57 4.53 -3.65
CA LEU A 249 -12.69 5.31 -2.42
C LEU A 249 -14.16 5.55 -2.05
N GLN A 250 -14.46 5.41 -0.75
CA GLN A 250 -15.77 5.68 -0.18
C GLN A 250 -15.62 6.66 1.00
N PRO A 251 -16.12 7.90 0.87
CA PRO A 251 -16.71 8.48 -0.33
C PRO A 251 -15.67 8.65 -1.45
N PRO A 252 -16.10 8.76 -2.73
CA PRO A 252 -15.20 9.13 -3.81
C PRO A 252 -14.48 10.44 -3.50
N HIS A 253 -13.18 10.50 -3.80
CA HIS A 253 -12.39 11.71 -3.61
C HIS A 253 -12.94 12.85 -4.49
N LYS A 254 -12.88 14.08 -3.98
CA LYS A 254 -13.39 15.28 -4.68
C LYS A 254 -12.28 16.21 -5.17
N TYR A 255 -11.08 16.01 -4.66
CA TYR A 255 -9.86 16.77 -4.92
C TYR A 255 -8.66 15.95 -4.42
N VAL A 256 -7.46 16.45 -4.68
CA VAL A 256 -6.22 15.95 -4.06
C VAL A 256 -5.42 17.11 -3.47
N PRO A 257 -4.58 16.88 -2.44
CA PRO A 257 -4.38 15.61 -1.74
C PRO A 257 -5.66 15.11 -1.06
N TRP A 258 -5.81 13.79 -0.98
CA TRP A 258 -6.93 13.15 -0.30
C TRP A 258 -6.41 12.11 0.67
N ILE A 259 -6.79 12.21 1.94
CA ILE A 259 -6.30 11.31 2.98
C ILE A 259 -7.38 10.37 3.47
N THR A 260 -6.95 9.17 3.84
CA THR A 260 -7.75 8.26 4.66
C THR A 260 -6.96 7.87 5.90
N VAL A 261 -7.69 7.71 7.00
CA VAL A 261 -7.19 7.27 8.28
C VAL A 261 -7.99 6.05 8.71
N ASN A 262 -7.31 4.91 8.84
CA ASN A 262 -7.91 3.59 9.06
C ASN A 262 -9.00 3.26 8.03
N GLY A 263 -8.76 3.63 6.76
CA GLY A 263 -9.69 3.41 5.65
C GLY A 263 -10.91 4.35 5.64
N GLN A 264 -10.97 5.32 6.55
CA GLN A 264 -12.04 6.31 6.62
C GLN A 264 -11.56 7.68 6.19
N HIS A 265 -12.45 8.45 5.57
CA HIS A 265 -12.24 9.86 5.26
C HIS A 265 -13.39 10.69 5.83
N THR A 266 -13.05 11.85 6.39
CA THR A 266 -14.01 12.90 6.76
C THR A 266 -13.38 14.26 6.48
N GLU A 267 -14.19 15.28 6.22
CA GLU A 267 -13.71 16.65 6.02
C GLU A 267 -12.92 17.17 7.24
N GLU A 268 -13.31 16.76 8.46
CA GLU A 268 -12.57 17.12 9.68
C GLU A 268 -11.17 16.49 9.71
N MET A 269 -11.05 15.22 9.32
CA MET A 269 -9.76 14.53 9.24
C MET A 269 -8.86 15.18 8.19
N GLU A 270 -9.38 15.45 6.99
CA GLU A 270 -8.62 16.10 5.92
C GLU A 270 -8.09 17.47 6.37
N HIS A 271 -8.97 18.33 6.89
CA HIS A 271 -8.60 19.65 7.38
C HIS A 271 -7.60 19.62 8.55
N GLU A 272 -7.68 18.63 9.43
CA GLU A 272 -6.70 18.46 10.49
C GLU A 272 -5.37 17.95 9.95
N ALA A 273 -5.36 17.05 8.96
CA ALA A 273 -4.16 16.55 8.30
C ALA A 273 -3.40 17.68 7.59
N GLU A 274 -4.12 18.53 6.85
CA GLU A 274 -3.55 19.68 6.14
C GLU A 274 -2.86 20.67 7.09
N ARG A 275 -3.45 20.88 8.29
CA ARG A 275 -2.89 21.80 9.30
C ARG A 275 -1.78 21.16 10.13
N ASN A 276 -2.01 19.94 10.62
CA ASN A 276 -1.15 19.26 11.58
C ASN A 276 -1.40 17.74 11.56
N LEU A 277 -0.83 17.05 10.57
CA LEU A 277 -0.95 15.60 10.43
C LEU A 277 -0.51 14.83 11.69
N ILE A 278 0.57 15.26 12.35
CA ILE A 278 1.04 14.64 13.59
C ILE A 278 -0.07 14.67 14.66
N LYS A 279 -0.76 15.80 14.83
CA LYS A 279 -1.87 15.90 15.80
C LYS A 279 -3.03 14.96 15.46
N LEU A 280 -3.40 14.86 14.18
CA LEU A 280 -4.43 13.90 13.73
C LEU A 280 -4.05 12.47 14.09
N ILE A 281 -2.82 12.06 13.76
CA ILE A 281 -2.32 10.70 14.00
C ILE A 281 -2.23 10.42 15.51
N CYS A 282 -1.68 11.34 16.29
CA CYS A 282 -1.59 11.21 17.74
C CYS A 282 -2.96 11.06 18.42
N LYS A 283 -3.97 11.83 17.97
CA LYS A 283 -5.34 11.71 18.48
C LYS A 283 -6.02 10.40 18.06
N THR A 284 -5.64 9.87 16.90
CA THR A 284 -6.21 8.63 16.37
C THR A 284 -5.54 7.38 16.97
N TYR A 285 -4.27 7.50 17.37
CA TYR A 285 -3.50 6.41 17.91
C TYR A 285 -4.11 5.90 19.23
N LYS A 286 -4.40 4.59 19.26
CA LYS A 286 -5.02 3.92 20.42
C LYS A 286 -4.05 3.03 21.19
N GLY A 287 -2.79 2.99 20.77
CA GLY A 287 -1.79 2.16 21.43
C GLY A 287 -1.36 2.72 22.78
N SER A 288 -0.84 1.82 23.60
CA SER A 288 -0.57 2.12 25.01
C SER A 288 0.65 3.01 25.27
N ASN A 289 1.52 3.20 24.26
CA ASN A 289 2.77 3.94 24.38
C ASN A 289 2.90 5.04 23.31
N PRO A 290 2.19 6.18 23.47
CA PRO A 290 2.30 7.28 22.51
C PRO A 290 3.70 7.94 22.56
N PRO A 291 4.26 8.34 21.40
CA PRO A 291 5.51 9.10 21.30
C PRO A 291 5.46 10.39 22.12
N ALA A 292 6.63 10.90 22.53
CA ALA A 292 6.72 12.15 23.29
C ALA A 292 6.03 13.33 22.55
N GLU A 293 6.13 13.36 21.23
CA GLU A 293 5.49 14.36 20.37
C GLU A 293 3.96 14.35 20.48
N CYS A 294 3.36 13.21 20.81
CA CYS A 294 1.91 13.08 20.96
C CYS A 294 1.38 13.62 22.29
N LYS A 295 2.21 13.75 23.33
CA LYS A 295 1.79 14.14 24.69
C LYS A 295 1.13 15.52 24.78
N LYS A 296 1.33 16.39 23.80
CA LYS A 296 0.70 17.73 23.71
C LYS A 296 -0.69 17.72 23.06
N TYR A 297 -1.13 16.57 22.54
CA TYR A 297 -2.37 16.44 21.76
C TYR A 297 -3.39 15.46 22.37
N ILE A 298 -2.97 14.70 23.39
CA ILE A 298 -3.74 13.65 24.08
C ILE A 298 -4.00 14.03 25.53
#